data_AF-A0A1B6DMM4-F1
#
_entry.id   AF-A0A1B6DMM4-F1
#
_cell.length_a   1.000
_cell.length_b   1.000
_cell.length_c   1.000
_cell.angle_alpha   90.00
_cell.angle_beta   90.00
_cell.angle_gamma   90.00
#
_symmetry.space_group_name_H-M   'P 1'
#
loop_
_entity.id
_entity.type
_entity.pdbx_description
1 polymer ?
#
loop_
_entity_poly.entity_id
_entity_poly.type
_entity_poly.pdbx_seq_one_letter_code
_entity_poly.pdbx_strand_id
1 'polypeptide(L)'
;PCSLSSEMCRRLYCRLTPACVIAFLSVYVIITIIIVTFFYNLISAVQTKYRNEGYSTFDKEIMSLNMFTLMTDFIQKPHHPTVSFSFDKSKSDRIGVFRHIPDTRNRRCKGITYEILDYPKVSVIITYINEARSALIRTIVSILSRTPKALLEEIILIDDFSIIKEDGAFYTKLPKVKVFRNKNRQGLIKSRMAGVKLAKGPLIMFLDSHCEVNIGWLEPLIYYITQNNRTIASPIVDFIDPDTFDYNKSSDLIKGGFDWNFDFKWFDIPPRRNMKGRTLPIISAATGGIFLIEKEWFNTLGGFDPGLEIWGGESLEISLKTWMCNGSLAIIPCSRVGHVFVKKHPYSFPKGSTNTIMRNYKRVAEVWLGDYKQYFYNYRPEAIDIDAGSLAARFLLQQSMNCKPFSWYMKNVFQELVDPYEAKVAFGQVKQGIKCLESDNKEVYFKLCSEVEFPQQSWTYSVISKELHNHKQECLTHDKHLVILMKCVGSTFQKWIRRGMRIKSIDEYLCLESKEMPDEDYILVQPCRKYAITQQWRFTGEVEVMENMDVRDII
;
A
#
# COMPACT_ATOMS: atom_id res chain seq x y z
N PRO A 1 68.69 -3.89 61.98
CA PRO A 1 68.92 -2.71 61.11
C PRO A 1 67.60 -2.04 60.76
N CYS A 2 67.45 -0.79 61.22
CA CYS A 2 66.52 0.28 60.80
C CYS A 2 65.95 0.11 59.38
N SER A 3 64.78 0.58 58.95
CA SER A 3 63.75 1.52 59.44
C SER A 3 62.87 1.83 58.21
N LEU A 4 61.69 2.43 58.41
CA LEU A 4 60.79 3.01 57.38
C LEU A 4 59.97 1.94 56.61
N SER A 5 58.64 1.89 56.63
CA SER A 5 57.68 3.00 56.62
C SER A 5 56.28 2.50 57.05
N SER A 6 55.93 2.60 58.34
CA SER A 6 54.54 2.40 58.80
C SER A 6 53.81 3.73 59.07
N GLU A 7 54.47 4.86 58.83
CA GLU A 7 53.90 6.18 59.08
C GLU A 7 53.00 6.69 57.93
N MET A 8 53.14 6.11 56.73
CA MET A 8 52.27 6.42 55.59
C MET A 8 50.91 5.69 55.67
N CYS A 9 50.84 4.51 56.29
CA CYS A 9 49.58 3.80 56.51
C CYS A 9 48.75 4.35 57.69
N ARG A 10 49.35 5.11 58.61
CA ARG A 10 48.61 5.73 59.73
C ARG A 10 48.03 7.12 59.42
N ARG A 11 48.43 7.77 58.32
CA ARG A 11 47.88 9.08 57.90
C ARG A 11 46.69 9.00 56.93
N LEU A 12 46.34 7.81 56.45
CA LEU A 12 45.21 7.61 55.52
C LEU A 12 43.89 7.21 56.19
N TYR A 13 43.89 6.95 57.50
CA TYR A 13 42.66 7.04 58.28
C TYR A 13 42.36 8.51 58.57
N CYS A 14 41.91 9.24 57.54
CA CYS A 14 41.14 10.45 57.77
C CYS A 14 40.01 10.07 58.71
N ARG A 15 40.11 10.50 59.98
CA ARG A 15 38.97 10.56 60.89
C ARG A 15 37.98 11.50 60.23
N LEU A 16 37.06 10.92 59.45
CA LEU A 16 35.82 11.58 59.04
C LEU A 16 35.14 12.02 60.32
N THR A 17 35.38 13.28 60.71
CA THR A 17 34.68 13.87 61.84
C THR A 17 33.19 13.83 61.50
N PRO A 18 32.30 13.69 62.50
CA PRO A 18 30.85 13.73 62.27
C PRO A 18 30.43 14.93 61.39
N ALA A 19 31.13 16.07 61.54
CA ALA A 19 30.95 17.25 60.71
C ALA A 19 31.26 17.04 59.21
N CYS A 20 32.33 16.30 58.85
CA CYS A 20 32.63 15.98 57.44
C CYS A 20 31.60 15.03 56.82
N VAL A 21 31.08 14.07 57.60
CA VAL A 21 30.02 13.16 57.13
C VAL A 21 28.71 13.92 56.92
N ILE A 22 28.36 14.82 57.85
CA ILE A 22 27.17 15.68 57.74
C ILE A 22 27.30 16.63 56.53
N ALA A 23 28.47 17.21 56.30
CA ALA A 23 28.74 18.05 55.13
C ALA A 23 28.61 17.27 53.81
N PHE A 24 29.14 16.05 53.74
CA PHE A 24 29.00 15.20 52.55
C PHE A 24 27.54 14.78 52.31
N LEU A 25 26.81 14.39 53.36
CA LEU A 25 25.40 14.02 53.26
C LEU A 25 24.53 15.21 52.86
N SER A 26 24.79 16.39 53.41
CA SER A 26 24.04 17.61 53.03
C SER A 26 24.32 18.03 51.59
N VAL A 27 25.58 17.97 51.12
CA VAL A 27 25.91 18.20 49.70
C VAL A 27 25.25 17.14 48.80
N TYR A 28 25.27 15.86 49.19
CA TYR A 28 24.61 14.80 48.44
C TYR A 28 23.09 15.00 48.36
N VAL A 29 22.44 15.37 49.46
CA VAL A 29 21.01 15.68 49.50
C VAL A 29 20.69 16.89 48.63
N ILE A 30 21.49 17.96 48.70
CA ILE A 30 21.31 19.16 47.87
C ILE A 30 21.44 18.82 46.38
N ILE A 31 22.49 18.08 45.99
CA ILE A 31 22.69 17.64 44.60
C ILE A 31 21.51 16.76 44.15
N THR A 32 21.06 15.84 45.00
CA THR A 32 19.91 14.96 44.69
C THR A 32 18.64 15.79 44.50
N ILE A 33 18.37 16.77 45.36
CA ILE A 33 17.22 17.69 45.22
C ILE A 33 17.32 18.49 43.92
N ILE A 34 18.50 19.02 43.58
CA ILE A 34 18.71 19.77 42.33
C ILE A 34 18.43 18.88 41.12
N ILE A 35 18.98 17.66 41.10
CA ILE A 35 18.75 16.69 40.01
C ILE A 35 17.27 16.36 39.89
N VAL A 36 16.60 15.98 40.99
CA VAL A 36 15.18 15.64 41.00
C VAL A 36 14.33 16.83 40.54
N THR A 37 14.64 18.03 41.01
CA THR A 37 13.90 19.25 40.63
C THR A 37 14.12 19.60 39.16
N PHE A 38 15.35 19.46 38.64
CA PHE A 38 15.65 19.65 37.22
C PHE A 38 14.87 18.67 36.35
N PHE A 39 14.88 17.37 36.68
CA PHE A 39 14.12 16.36 35.94
C PHE A 39 12.61 16.57 36.06
N TYR A 40 12.10 16.94 37.23
CA TYR A 40 10.69 17.27 37.42
C TYR A 40 10.27 18.46 36.56
N ASN A 41 11.08 19.53 36.54
CA ASN A 41 10.85 20.70 35.70
C ASN A 41 10.94 20.38 34.21
N LEU A 42 11.88 19.51 33.80
CA LEU A 42 12.00 19.04 32.42
C LEU A 42 10.76 18.25 31.99
N ILE A 43 10.31 17.31 32.81
CA ILE A 43 9.08 16.53 32.55
C ILE A 43 7.86 17.45 32.51
N SER A 44 7.75 18.38 33.45
CA SER A 44 6.66 19.37 33.49
C SER A 44 6.65 20.27 32.26
N ALA A 45 7.83 20.74 31.82
CA ALA A 45 7.97 21.56 30.62
C ALA A 45 7.62 20.77 29.35
N VAL A 46 8.06 19.51 29.25
CA VAL A 46 7.65 18.59 28.18
C VAL A 46 6.14 18.38 28.21
N GLN A 47 5.55 18.02 29.35
CA GLN A 47 4.10 17.85 29.49
C GLN A 47 3.32 19.11 29.10
N THR A 48 3.80 20.30 29.49
CA THR A 48 3.17 21.58 29.17
C THR A 48 3.25 21.89 27.68
N LYS A 49 4.41 21.69 27.06
CA LYS A 49 4.61 21.85 25.61
C LYS A 49 3.67 20.94 24.81
N TYR A 50 3.63 19.66 25.14
CA TYR A 50 2.78 18.68 24.45
C TYR A 50 1.28 18.91 24.71
N ARG A 51 0.89 19.36 25.91
CA ARG A 51 -0.51 19.72 26.21
C ARG A 51 -0.98 20.92 25.40
N ASN A 52 -0.12 21.93 25.23
CA ASN A 52 -0.42 23.12 24.42
C ASN A 52 -0.47 22.82 22.91
N GLU A 53 0.20 21.75 22.45
CA GLU A 53 0.19 21.29 21.05
C GLU A 53 -1.01 20.36 20.71
N GLY A 54 -1.98 20.20 21.63
CA GLY A 54 -3.23 19.47 21.37
C GLY A 54 -3.19 17.96 21.65
N TYR A 55 -2.10 17.44 22.23
CA TYR A 55 -2.03 16.05 22.67
C TYR A 55 -2.84 15.86 23.96
N SER A 56 -4.10 15.45 23.82
CA SER A 56 -5.10 15.54 24.91
C SER A 56 -5.03 14.46 25.98
N THR A 57 -4.27 13.37 25.76
CA THR A 57 -4.21 12.26 26.74
C THR A 57 -2.85 11.59 26.75
N PHE A 58 -1.82 12.26 27.29
CA PHE A 58 -0.66 11.51 27.76
C PHE A 58 -0.99 10.86 29.10
N ASP A 59 -0.98 9.53 29.14
CA ASP A 59 -1.09 8.82 30.41
C ASP A 59 0.08 9.23 31.31
N LYS A 60 -0.22 9.74 32.51
CA LYS A 60 0.81 10.11 33.50
C LYS A 60 1.77 8.95 33.77
N GLU A 61 1.28 7.71 33.63
CA GLU A 61 2.03 6.48 33.76
C GLU A 61 3.09 6.30 32.66
N ILE A 62 2.75 6.56 31.40
CA ILE A 62 3.66 6.49 30.24
C ILE A 62 4.75 7.56 30.34
N MET A 63 4.40 8.74 30.83
CA MET A 63 5.30 9.89 31.00
C MET A 63 6.03 9.90 32.35
N SER A 64 5.90 8.84 33.16
CA SER A 64 6.69 8.75 34.38
C SER A 64 8.18 8.64 34.04
N LEU A 65 9.04 9.30 34.82
CA LEU A 65 10.50 9.26 34.62
C LEU A 65 11.02 7.81 34.56
N ASN A 66 10.42 6.94 35.38
CA ASN A 66 10.74 5.52 35.41
C ASN A 66 10.40 4.83 34.09
N MET A 67 9.19 5.05 33.54
CA MET A 67 8.78 4.42 32.27
C MET A 67 9.59 4.96 31.07
N PHE A 68 9.85 6.27 31.04
CA PHE A 68 10.69 6.88 29.99
C PHE A 68 12.10 6.26 29.96
N THR A 69 12.73 6.14 31.13
CA THR A 69 14.06 5.52 31.27
C THR A 69 14.02 4.06 30.83
N LEU A 70 13.02 3.31 31.31
CA LEU A 70 12.84 1.89 30.96
C LEU A 70 12.71 1.66 29.45
N MET A 71 11.98 2.51 28.73
CA MET A 71 11.84 2.42 27.28
C MET A 71 13.13 2.80 26.54
N THR A 72 13.85 3.80 27.04
CA THR A 72 15.14 4.23 26.45
C THR A 72 16.18 3.13 26.58
N ASP A 73 16.30 2.53 27.77
CA ASP A 73 17.20 1.40 28.02
C ASP A 73 16.83 0.19 27.16
N PHE A 74 15.54 -0.06 26.99
CA PHE A 74 15.06 -1.15 26.13
C PHE A 74 15.44 -0.94 24.66
N ILE A 75 15.32 0.28 24.13
CA ILE A 75 15.72 0.60 22.75
C ILE A 75 17.22 0.38 22.55
N GLN A 76 18.04 0.71 23.55
CA GLN A 76 19.50 0.61 23.46
C GLN A 76 20.03 -0.82 23.60
N LYS A 77 19.20 -1.79 23.99
CA LYS A 77 19.62 -3.19 24.05
C LYS A 77 20.16 -3.65 22.69
N PRO A 78 21.21 -4.48 22.67
CA PRO A 78 21.74 -5.02 21.42
C PRO A 78 20.65 -5.83 20.70
N HIS A 79 20.69 -5.78 19.37
CA HIS A 79 19.85 -6.62 18.52
C HIS A 79 20.62 -7.87 18.11
N HIS A 80 19.89 -8.88 17.66
CA HIS A 80 20.51 -10.10 17.17
C HIS A 80 21.25 -9.81 15.85
N PRO A 81 22.52 -10.23 15.67
CA PRO A 81 23.35 -9.85 14.51
C PRO A 81 22.77 -10.23 13.15
N THR A 82 21.91 -11.24 13.09
CA THR A 82 21.26 -11.71 11.86
C THR A 82 20.01 -10.92 11.48
N VAL A 83 19.58 -9.97 12.31
CA VAL A 83 18.42 -9.11 12.03
C VAL A 83 18.91 -7.88 11.28
N SER A 84 18.43 -7.72 10.05
CA SER A 84 18.58 -6.49 9.25
C SER A 84 17.30 -5.68 9.26
N PHE A 85 17.43 -4.36 9.17
CA PHE A 85 16.31 -3.44 8.99
C PHE A 85 16.41 -2.78 7.62
N SER A 86 15.27 -2.51 6.99
CA SER A 86 15.22 -1.87 5.67
C SER A 86 15.10 -0.33 5.75
N PHE A 87 15.47 0.23 6.90
CA PHE A 87 15.49 1.65 7.22
C PHE A 87 16.65 1.93 8.19
N ASP A 88 17.05 3.19 8.36
CA ASP A 88 18.11 3.60 9.28
C ASP A 88 17.67 3.45 10.74
N LYS A 89 17.98 2.27 11.30
CA LYS A 89 17.73 1.94 12.70
C LYS A 89 18.45 2.88 13.66
N SER A 90 19.67 3.33 13.33
CA SER A 90 20.43 4.22 14.24
C SER A 90 19.73 5.57 14.38
N LYS A 91 19.16 6.10 13.29
CA LYS A 91 18.33 7.31 13.31
C LYS A 91 17.04 7.07 14.09
N SER A 92 16.36 5.96 13.83
CA SER A 92 15.16 5.54 14.58
C SER A 92 15.38 5.49 16.10
N ASP A 93 16.50 4.91 16.53
CA ASP A 93 16.85 4.78 17.95
C ASP A 93 17.15 6.14 18.58
N ARG A 94 17.89 7.01 17.88
CA ARG A 94 18.25 8.35 18.36
C ARG A 94 17.04 9.27 18.52
N ILE A 95 16.03 9.12 17.66
CA ILE A 95 14.76 9.84 17.80
C ILE A 95 14.05 9.45 19.10
N GLY A 96 14.21 8.19 19.53
CA GLY A 96 13.61 7.69 20.77
C GLY A 96 12.09 7.60 20.73
N VAL A 97 11.49 7.40 21.90
CA VAL A 97 10.06 7.04 22.00
C VAL A 97 9.11 8.16 21.58
N PHE A 98 9.40 9.38 22.03
CA PHE A 98 8.52 10.52 21.87
C PHE A 98 9.14 11.52 20.89
N ARG A 99 8.38 11.86 19.86
CA ARG A 99 8.69 13.00 19.01
C ARG A 99 7.44 13.76 18.61
N HIS A 100 7.63 15.05 18.38
CA HIS A 100 6.64 15.86 17.69
C HIS A 100 6.63 15.47 16.20
N ILE A 101 5.42 15.40 15.62
CA ILE A 101 5.21 15.22 14.18
C ILE A 101 4.25 16.32 13.69
N PRO A 102 4.39 16.82 12.46
CA PRO A 102 3.51 17.86 11.93
C PRO A 102 2.06 17.38 11.84
N ASP A 103 1.09 18.25 12.14
CA ASP A 103 -0.32 18.02 11.85
C ASP A 103 -0.57 18.21 10.34
N THR A 104 -0.57 17.10 9.61
CA THR A 104 -0.69 17.04 8.15
C THR A 104 -2.14 17.07 7.64
N ARG A 105 -3.11 17.07 8.56
CA ARG A 105 -4.54 17.12 8.20
C ARG A 105 -4.86 18.40 7.44
N ASN A 106 -5.89 18.34 6.61
CA ASN A 106 -6.40 19.54 5.97
C ASN A 106 -6.88 20.54 7.04
N ARG A 107 -6.66 21.85 6.87
CA ARG A 107 -7.08 22.88 7.84
C ARG A 107 -8.56 22.78 8.20
N ARG A 108 -9.41 22.37 7.24
CA ARG A 108 -10.85 22.19 7.49
C ARG A 108 -11.17 21.04 8.44
N CYS A 109 -10.34 19.98 8.48
CA CYS A 109 -10.53 18.87 9.40
C CYS A 109 -10.44 19.30 10.87
N LYS A 110 -9.67 20.36 11.16
CA LYS A 110 -9.47 20.84 12.54
C LYS A 110 -10.74 21.44 13.16
N GLY A 111 -11.70 21.87 12.34
CA GLY A 111 -12.98 22.43 12.78
C GLY A 111 -14.15 21.44 12.70
N ILE A 112 -13.90 20.16 12.38
CA ILE A 112 -14.95 19.14 12.32
C ILE A 112 -15.05 18.47 13.69
N THR A 113 -16.25 18.47 14.26
CA THR A 113 -16.60 17.65 15.42
C THR A 113 -17.29 16.39 14.93
N TYR A 114 -16.79 15.23 15.34
CA TYR A 114 -17.38 13.94 15.01
C TYR A 114 -18.25 13.49 16.18
N GLU A 115 -19.56 13.47 15.99
CA GLU A 115 -20.50 12.92 16.97
C GLU A 115 -20.48 11.39 16.87
N ILE A 116 -19.71 10.76 17.76
CA ILE A 116 -19.61 9.30 17.84
C ILE A 116 -20.64 8.83 18.87
N LEU A 117 -21.79 8.38 18.38
CA LEU A 117 -22.80 7.73 19.20
C LEU A 117 -22.22 6.40 19.72
N ASP A 118 -22.53 6.06 20.97
CA ASP A 118 -22.14 4.82 21.66
C ASP A 118 -20.65 4.57 21.90
N TYR A 119 -19.76 5.46 21.45
CA TYR A 119 -18.31 5.39 21.62
C TYR A 119 -17.75 3.96 21.41
N PRO A 120 -17.99 3.34 20.23
CA PRO A 120 -17.59 1.96 19.99
C PRO A 120 -16.07 1.85 20.11
N LYS A 121 -15.64 0.92 20.96
CA LYS A 121 -14.22 0.75 21.24
C LYS A 121 -13.50 0.00 20.12
N VAL A 122 -12.23 0.33 19.94
CA VAL A 122 -11.35 -0.21 18.92
C VAL A 122 -10.29 -1.10 19.54
N SER A 123 -10.16 -2.33 19.04
CA SER A 123 -8.98 -3.17 19.26
C SER A 123 -7.99 -2.92 18.12
N VAL A 124 -6.81 -2.39 18.46
CA VAL A 124 -5.73 -2.18 17.49
C VAL A 124 -4.87 -3.43 17.41
N ILE A 125 -4.72 -4.01 16.22
CA ILE A 125 -3.92 -5.21 15.97
C ILE A 125 -2.66 -4.81 15.21
N ILE A 126 -1.51 -5.12 15.80
CA ILE A 126 -0.19 -4.93 15.20
C ILE A 126 0.53 -6.26 15.17
N THR A 127 0.90 -6.71 13.98
CA THR A 127 1.73 -7.91 13.81
C THR A 127 3.17 -7.49 13.58
N TYR A 128 4.13 -8.22 14.13
CA TYR A 128 5.54 -7.91 13.93
C TYR A 128 6.41 -9.16 13.90
N ILE A 129 7.53 -9.06 13.19
CA ILE A 129 8.61 -10.04 13.20
C ILE A 129 9.93 -9.30 13.18
N ASN A 130 10.76 -9.49 14.21
CA ASN A 130 12.08 -8.87 14.33
C ASN A 130 12.09 -7.34 14.12
N GLU A 131 11.02 -6.65 14.52
CA GLU A 131 10.91 -5.20 14.34
C GLU A 131 11.91 -4.43 15.23
N ALA A 132 12.35 -3.26 14.77
CA ALA A 132 13.18 -2.37 15.57
C ALA A 132 12.39 -1.91 16.80
N ARG A 133 12.96 -2.12 17.98
CA ARG A 133 12.34 -1.74 19.27
C ARG A 133 11.89 -0.28 19.28
N SER A 134 12.71 0.62 18.72
CA SER A 134 12.40 2.04 18.60
C SER A 134 11.17 2.31 17.73
N ALA A 135 11.04 1.66 16.57
CA ALA A 135 9.91 1.82 15.68
C ALA A 135 8.61 1.27 16.27
N LEU A 136 8.65 0.06 16.84
CA LEU A 136 7.47 -0.59 17.45
C LEU A 136 6.99 0.17 18.70
N ILE A 137 7.90 0.57 19.60
CA ILE A 137 7.52 1.39 20.76
C ILE A 137 6.90 2.71 20.31
N ARG A 138 7.51 3.40 19.34
CA ARG A 138 6.98 4.68 18.87
C ARG A 138 5.61 4.53 18.21
N THR A 139 5.35 3.41 17.54
CA THR A 139 4.01 3.05 17.06
C THR A 139 3.02 2.94 18.22
N ILE A 140 3.31 2.10 19.21
CA ILE A 140 2.45 1.87 20.38
C ILE A 140 2.19 3.19 21.14
N VAL A 141 3.24 3.96 21.40
CA VAL A 141 3.14 5.22 22.16
C VAL A 141 2.41 6.29 21.37
N SER A 142 2.55 6.35 20.04
CA SER A 142 1.74 7.26 19.22
C SER A 142 0.25 6.97 19.37
N ILE A 143 -0.15 5.70 19.38
CA ILE A 143 -1.54 5.27 19.59
C ILE A 143 -2.01 5.70 20.98
N LEU A 144 -1.25 5.36 22.03
CA LEU A 144 -1.64 5.64 23.41
C LEU A 144 -1.75 7.15 23.70
N SER A 145 -0.90 7.97 23.09
CA SER A 145 -0.86 9.43 23.33
C SER A 145 -1.86 10.24 22.51
N ARG A 146 -2.28 9.73 21.34
CA ARG A 146 -3.12 10.46 20.36
C ARG A 146 -4.49 9.84 20.15
N THR A 147 -4.89 8.90 20.99
CA THR A 147 -6.20 8.25 20.95
C THR A 147 -6.96 8.49 22.24
N PRO A 148 -8.21 9.02 22.19
CA PRO A 148 -9.04 9.15 23.37
C PRO A 148 -9.21 7.83 24.12
N LYS A 149 -9.01 7.85 25.45
CA LYS A 149 -9.07 6.64 26.29
C LYS A 149 -10.39 5.86 26.19
N ALA A 150 -11.49 6.56 25.94
CA ALA A 150 -12.83 5.98 25.78
C ALA A 150 -12.95 5.13 24.51
N LEU A 151 -12.18 5.45 23.46
CA LEU A 151 -12.26 4.78 22.15
C LEU A 151 -11.29 3.59 22.03
N LEU A 152 -10.17 3.60 22.75
CA LEU A 152 -9.19 2.50 22.69
C LEU A 152 -9.56 1.38 23.66
N GLU A 153 -9.92 0.18 23.19
CA GLU A 153 -10.09 -0.99 24.05
C GLU A 153 -8.74 -1.57 24.46
N GLU A 154 -7.93 -1.91 23.46
CA GLU A 154 -6.65 -2.62 23.64
C GLU A 154 -5.75 -2.50 22.40
N ILE A 155 -4.46 -2.72 22.61
CA ILE A 155 -3.46 -2.91 21.55
C ILE A 155 -2.99 -4.36 21.64
N ILE A 156 -3.26 -5.14 20.61
CA ILE A 156 -2.89 -6.55 20.49
C ILE A 156 -1.66 -6.64 19.59
N LEU A 157 -0.52 -6.98 20.20
CA LEU A 157 0.71 -7.28 19.46
C LEU A 157 0.78 -8.79 19.20
N ILE A 158 0.87 -9.17 17.94
CA ILE A 158 1.11 -10.55 17.52
C ILE A 158 2.55 -10.69 17.04
N ASP A 159 3.37 -11.32 17.86
CA ASP A 159 4.75 -11.69 17.55
C ASP A 159 4.77 -12.91 16.63
N ASP A 160 5.09 -12.70 15.36
CA ASP A 160 5.17 -13.74 14.34
C ASP A 160 6.51 -14.46 14.35
N PHE A 161 6.87 -14.98 15.53
CA PHE A 161 8.05 -15.80 15.76
C PHE A 161 9.39 -15.03 15.62
N SER A 162 9.47 -13.84 16.22
CA SER A 162 10.71 -13.07 16.31
C SER A 162 11.82 -13.84 17.04
N ILE A 163 13.08 -13.54 16.73
CA ILE A 163 14.26 -14.20 17.32
C ILE A 163 14.37 -13.88 18.81
N ILE A 164 14.23 -12.60 19.18
CA ILE A 164 14.31 -12.15 20.56
C ILE A 164 12.91 -12.21 21.19
N LYS A 165 12.55 -13.37 21.74
CA LYS A 165 11.22 -13.58 22.36
C LYS A 165 10.98 -12.71 23.59
N GLU A 166 12.05 -12.31 24.28
CA GLU A 166 12.00 -11.56 25.54
C GLU A 166 11.49 -10.13 25.35
N ASP A 167 11.57 -9.59 24.12
CA ASP A 167 11.06 -8.27 23.79
C ASP A 167 9.56 -8.17 24.05
N GLY A 168 8.82 -9.26 23.84
CA GLY A 168 7.39 -9.34 24.11
C GLY A 168 7.03 -8.97 25.56
N ALA A 169 7.81 -9.43 26.53
CA ALA A 169 7.58 -9.16 27.96
C ALA A 169 7.80 -7.70 28.36
N PHE A 170 8.54 -6.94 27.53
CA PHE A 170 8.64 -5.50 27.73
C PHE A 170 7.33 -4.80 27.36
N TYR A 171 6.79 -5.11 26.18
CA TYR A 171 5.60 -4.42 25.67
C TYR A 171 4.36 -4.63 26.54
N THR A 172 4.24 -5.76 27.24
CA THR A 172 3.13 -6.01 28.19
C THR A 172 3.12 -5.06 29.39
N LYS A 173 4.21 -4.32 29.65
CA LYS A 173 4.27 -3.31 30.70
C LYS A 173 3.62 -1.98 30.29
N LEU A 174 3.35 -1.80 29.00
CA LEU A 174 2.69 -0.60 28.49
C LEU A 174 1.17 -0.73 28.66
N PRO A 175 0.47 0.37 28.97
CA PRO A 175 -0.95 0.32 29.28
C PRO A 175 -1.76 -0.14 28.06
N LYS A 176 -2.78 -0.96 28.31
CA LYS A 176 -3.67 -1.55 27.29
C LYS A 176 -2.98 -2.45 26.25
N VAL A 177 -1.69 -2.76 26.40
CA VAL A 177 -0.95 -3.62 25.47
C VAL A 177 -1.01 -5.08 25.92
N LYS A 178 -1.36 -5.97 24.99
CA LYS A 178 -1.31 -7.43 25.16
C LYS A 178 -0.43 -8.02 24.08
N VAL A 179 0.42 -8.96 24.45
CA VAL A 179 1.33 -9.62 23.52
C VAL A 179 1.01 -11.10 23.43
N PHE A 180 0.88 -11.58 22.21
CA PHE A 180 0.71 -12.99 21.90
C PHE A 180 1.77 -13.41 20.89
N ARG A 181 2.33 -14.60 21.07
CA ARG A 181 3.41 -15.10 20.22
C ARG A 181 2.97 -16.36 19.47
N ASN A 182 3.19 -16.38 18.17
CA ASN A 182 3.00 -17.58 17.36
C ASN A 182 4.08 -18.63 17.69
N LYS A 183 3.68 -19.91 17.73
CA LYS A 183 4.61 -21.03 18.04
C LYS A 183 5.66 -21.26 16.95
N ASN A 184 5.37 -20.82 15.74
CA ASN A 184 6.20 -20.87 14.54
C ASN A 184 5.81 -19.69 13.65
N ARG A 185 6.61 -19.39 12.64
CA ARG A 185 6.33 -18.29 11.72
C ARG A 185 5.10 -18.59 10.85
N GLN A 186 4.09 -17.76 10.96
CA GLN A 186 2.79 -17.89 10.29
C GLN A 186 2.59 -16.87 9.16
N GLY A 187 3.26 -15.72 9.23
CA GLY A 187 3.06 -14.60 8.30
C GLY A 187 2.14 -13.51 8.84
N LEU A 188 2.15 -12.35 8.18
CA LEU A 188 1.27 -11.21 8.40
C LEU A 188 -0.20 -11.63 8.45
N ILE A 189 -0.64 -12.36 7.42
CA ILE A 189 -2.05 -12.65 7.15
C ILE A 189 -2.65 -13.49 8.28
N LYS A 190 -2.00 -14.62 8.60
CA LYS A 190 -2.43 -15.53 9.67
C LYS A 190 -2.26 -14.90 11.06
N SER A 191 -1.24 -14.06 11.25
CA SER A 191 -1.06 -13.31 12.49
C SER A 191 -2.16 -12.28 12.72
N ARG A 192 -2.59 -11.56 11.68
CA ARG A 192 -3.75 -10.65 11.74
C ARG A 192 -5.02 -11.42 12.10
N MET A 193 -5.25 -12.57 11.47
CA MET A 193 -6.38 -13.46 11.80
C MET A 193 -6.34 -13.96 13.25
N ALA A 194 -5.17 -14.27 13.80
CA ALA A 194 -5.01 -14.62 15.21
C ALA A 194 -5.36 -13.43 16.13
N GLY A 195 -4.91 -12.23 15.78
CA GLY A 195 -5.26 -11.00 16.50
C GLY A 195 -6.77 -10.73 16.53
N VAL A 196 -7.46 -10.93 15.40
CA VAL A 196 -8.92 -10.73 15.29
C VAL A 196 -9.69 -11.63 16.25
N LYS A 197 -9.25 -12.89 16.40
CA LYS A 197 -9.84 -13.85 17.35
C LYS A 197 -9.71 -13.40 18.80
N LEU A 198 -8.65 -12.65 19.13
CA LEU A 198 -8.34 -12.17 20.47
C LEU A 198 -8.98 -10.79 20.78
N ALA A 199 -9.29 -10.01 19.73
CA ALA A 199 -9.88 -8.68 19.85
C ALA A 199 -11.22 -8.69 20.59
N LYS A 200 -11.39 -7.78 21.54
CA LYS A 200 -12.62 -7.58 22.32
C LYS A 200 -13.48 -6.42 21.79
N GLY A 201 -12.87 -5.43 21.15
CA GLY A 201 -13.57 -4.29 20.58
C GLY A 201 -14.49 -4.69 19.42
N PRO A 202 -15.64 -4.03 19.26
CA PRO A 202 -16.51 -4.20 18.10
C PRO A 202 -15.84 -3.74 16.79
N LEU A 203 -14.88 -2.82 16.87
CA LEU A 203 -14.11 -2.33 15.74
C LEU A 203 -12.66 -2.81 15.83
N ILE A 204 -12.08 -3.15 14.67
CA ILE A 204 -10.71 -3.64 14.54
C ILE A 204 -9.92 -2.69 13.65
N MET A 205 -8.80 -2.20 14.17
CA MET A 205 -7.84 -1.41 13.41
C MET A 205 -6.59 -2.26 13.14
N PHE A 206 -6.24 -2.46 11.87
CA PHE A 206 -4.93 -3.01 11.51
C PHE A 206 -3.92 -1.89 11.34
N LEU A 207 -2.78 -2.00 12.02
CA LEU A 207 -1.63 -1.11 11.87
C LEU A 207 -0.36 -1.95 11.69
N ASP A 208 0.55 -1.45 10.85
CA ASP A 208 1.89 -2.03 10.74
C ASP A 208 2.76 -1.55 11.92
N SER A 209 3.85 -2.27 12.18
CA SER A 209 4.66 -2.12 13.39
C SER A 209 5.65 -0.94 13.36
N HIS A 210 5.65 -0.17 12.28
CA HIS A 210 6.47 1.03 12.05
C HIS A 210 5.59 2.17 11.53
N CYS A 211 4.55 2.49 12.32
CA CYS A 211 3.61 3.59 12.05
C CYS A 211 3.72 4.70 13.10
N GLU A 212 3.30 5.91 12.75
CA GLU A 212 3.07 6.99 13.73
C GLU A 212 1.73 7.66 13.43
N VAL A 213 0.73 7.44 14.31
CA VAL A 213 -0.61 8.02 14.13
C VAL A 213 -0.59 9.51 14.42
N ASN A 214 -1.34 10.32 13.67
CA ASN A 214 -1.43 11.76 13.88
C ASN A 214 -2.53 12.12 14.90
N ILE A 215 -2.65 13.39 15.26
CA ILE A 215 -3.72 13.88 16.13
C ILE A 215 -5.10 13.73 15.45
N GLY A 216 -6.09 13.24 16.20
CA GLY A 216 -7.47 13.08 15.70
C GLY A 216 -7.61 12.07 14.56
N TRP A 217 -6.75 11.05 14.55
CA TRP A 217 -6.69 10.06 13.47
C TRP A 217 -7.84 9.04 13.52
N LEU A 218 -8.39 8.73 14.69
CA LEU A 218 -9.28 7.58 14.86
C LEU A 218 -10.76 7.97 14.75
N GLU A 219 -11.12 9.12 15.31
CA GLU A 219 -12.49 9.63 15.38
C GLU A 219 -13.17 9.74 14.00
N PRO A 220 -12.50 10.28 12.96
CA PRO A 220 -13.08 10.30 11.61
C PRO A 220 -13.36 8.90 11.06
N LEU A 221 -12.48 7.92 11.33
CA LEU A 221 -12.64 6.55 10.84
C LEU A 221 -13.85 5.89 11.49
N ILE A 222 -13.97 6.00 12.81
CA ILE A 222 -15.10 5.46 13.57
C ILE A 222 -16.41 6.08 13.08
N TYR A 223 -16.44 7.41 12.97
CA TYR A 223 -17.64 8.13 12.52
C TYR A 223 -18.19 7.54 11.22
N TYR A 224 -17.36 7.37 10.18
CA TYR A 224 -17.84 6.84 8.89
C TYR A 224 -18.23 5.36 8.93
N ILE A 225 -17.55 4.52 9.72
CA ILE A 225 -17.97 3.11 9.87
C ILE A 225 -19.32 3.01 10.59
N THR A 226 -19.58 3.85 11.60
CA THR A 226 -20.88 3.83 12.30
C THR A 226 -22.04 4.26 11.40
N GLN A 227 -21.79 4.97 10.29
CA GLN A 227 -22.82 5.28 9.29
C GLN A 227 -23.15 4.09 8.37
N ASN A 228 -22.17 3.23 8.12
CA ASN A 228 -22.33 2.02 7.33
C ASN A 228 -21.29 0.98 7.74
N ASN A 229 -21.72 0.01 8.55
CA ASN A 229 -20.85 -0.97 9.19
C ASN A 229 -20.19 -1.96 8.20
N ARG A 230 -20.68 -2.01 6.94
CA ARG A 230 -20.06 -2.77 5.84
C ARG A 230 -18.93 -2.02 5.13
N THR A 231 -18.46 -0.91 5.71
CA THR A 231 -17.40 -0.07 5.16
C THR A 231 -16.06 -0.41 5.79
N ILE A 232 -15.02 -0.56 4.95
CA ILE A 232 -13.63 -0.50 5.37
C ILE A 232 -13.15 0.95 5.24
N ALA A 233 -12.72 1.55 6.35
CA ALA A 233 -12.25 2.93 6.40
C ALA A 233 -10.72 2.96 6.56
N SER A 234 -10.02 3.62 5.65
CA SER A 234 -8.55 3.76 5.67
C SER A 234 -8.14 5.21 5.94
N PRO A 235 -7.08 5.48 6.72
CA PRO A 235 -6.48 6.80 6.79
C PRO A 235 -5.79 7.14 5.47
N ILE A 236 -5.48 8.43 5.27
CA ILE A 236 -4.37 8.76 4.37
C ILE A 236 -3.07 8.35 5.04
N VAL A 237 -2.28 7.57 4.32
CA VAL A 237 -0.96 7.11 4.78
C VAL A 237 0.08 8.15 4.38
N ASP A 238 0.59 8.89 5.36
CA ASP A 238 1.70 9.82 5.21
C ASP A 238 3.03 9.05 5.13
N PHE A 239 4.03 9.65 4.50
CA PHE A 239 5.32 9.01 4.24
C PHE A 239 6.33 9.35 5.33
N ILE A 240 6.82 8.34 6.07
CA ILE A 240 7.98 8.48 6.93
C ILE A 240 9.20 7.99 6.15
N ASP A 241 10.16 8.89 5.94
CA ASP A 241 11.36 8.58 5.18
C ASP A 241 12.21 7.52 5.90
N PRO A 242 12.62 6.43 5.24
CA PRO A 242 13.33 5.33 5.91
C PRO A 242 14.75 5.69 6.36
N ASP A 243 15.37 6.73 5.80
CA ASP A 243 16.77 7.08 6.11
C ASP A 243 16.86 8.23 7.12
N THR A 244 15.99 9.22 6.98
CA THR A 244 15.95 10.43 7.84
C THR A 244 14.90 10.35 8.94
N PHE A 245 13.88 9.50 8.78
CA PHE A 245 12.67 9.44 9.58
C PHE A 245 11.79 10.70 9.52
N ASP A 246 12.00 11.60 8.55
CA ASP A 246 11.16 12.78 8.38
C ASP A 246 9.71 12.39 8.05
N TYR A 247 8.75 13.01 8.74
CA TYR A 247 7.33 12.77 8.56
C TYR A 247 6.79 13.72 7.49
N ASN A 248 6.49 13.17 6.32
CA ASN A 248 6.09 13.91 5.12
C ASN A 248 4.61 13.70 4.80
N LYS A 249 3.92 14.81 4.52
CA LYS A 249 2.51 14.82 4.15
C LYS A 249 2.29 14.17 2.78
N SER A 250 1.35 13.22 2.71
CA SER A 250 0.80 12.70 1.46
C SER A 250 -0.34 13.57 0.92
N SER A 251 -0.60 13.48 -0.39
CA SER A 251 -1.68 14.20 -1.08
C SER A 251 -3.06 13.91 -0.46
N ASP A 252 -3.91 14.95 -0.36
CA ASP A 252 -5.29 14.84 0.13
C ASP A 252 -6.24 14.24 -0.93
N LEU A 253 -5.77 14.04 -2.16
CA LEU A 253 -6.58 13.69 -3.34
C LEU A 253 -6.08 12.42 -4.01
N ILE A 254 -5.95 11.35 -3.21
CA ILE A 254 -5.52 10.04 -3.68
C ILE A 254 -6.57 8.99 -3.35
N LYS A 255 -6.69 8.00 -4.22
CA LYS A 255 -7.41 6.75 -3.95
C LYS A 255 -6.52 5.54 -4.20
N GLY A 256 -6.79 4.45 -3.49
CA GLY A 256 -6.11 3.17 -3.69
C GLY A 256 -6.72 2.37 -4.82
N GLY A 257 -5.88 1.70 -5.58
CA GLY A 257 -6.23 0.74 -6.62
C GLY A 257 -5.08 -0.22 -6.86
N PHE A 258 -5.12 -0.95 -7.97
CA PHE A 258 -4.08 -1.88 -8.39
C PHE A 258 -3.97 -1.90 -9.92
N ASP A 259 -2.89 -2.47 -10.46
CA ASP A 259 -2.77 -2.78 -11.89
C ASP A 259 -2.89 -4.30 -12.14
N TRP A 260 -2.82 -4.72 -13.40
CA TRP A 260 -2.89 -6.15 -13.75
C TRP A 260 -1.72 -7.00 -13.25
N ASN A 261 -0.65 -6.38 -12.71
CA ASN A 261 0.42 -7.07 -11.98
C ASN A 261 0.07 -7.34 -10.51
N PHE A 262 -1.10 -6.87 -10.06
CA PHE A 262 -1.56 -6.78 -8.66
C PHE A 262 -0.69 -5.91 -7.78
N ASP A 263 0.06 -4.97 -8.36
CA ASP A 263 0.79 -4.00 -7.57
C ASP A 263 -0.19 -2.92 -7.11
N PHE A 264 -0.28 -2.70 -5.79
CA PHE A 264 -1.10 -1.63 -5.24
C PHE A 264 -0.55 -0.27 -5.67
N LYS A 265 -1.43 0.63 -6.11
CA LYS A 265 -1.07 1.97 -6.57
C LYS A 265 -1.99 3.03 -5.98
N TRP A 266 -1.41 4.19 -5.72
CA TRP A 266 -2.14 5.41 -5.43
C TRP A 266 -2.47 6.11 -6.75
N PHE A 267 -3.75 6.43 -6.97
CA PHE A 267 -4.26 7.14 -8.13
C PHE A 267 -4.68 8.54 -7.71
N ASP A 268 -4.21 9.53 -8.46
CA ASP A 268 -4.62 10.92 -8.25
C ASP A 268 -6.08 11.12 -8.63
N ILE A 269 -6.78 11.90 -7.81
CA ILE A 269 -8.15 12.31 -8.08
C ILE A 269 -8.09 13.71 -8.68
N PRO A 270 -8.58 13.91 -9.92
CA PRO A 270 -8.65 15.23 -10.52
C PRO A 270 -9.40 16.19 -9.58
N PRO A 271 -8.85 17.37 -9.28
CA PRO A 271 -9.50 18.31 -8.38
C PRO A 271 -10.82 18.77 -9.01
N ARG A 272 -11.95 18.27 -8.50
CA ARG A 272 -13.26 18.84 -8.82
C ARG A 272 -13.32 20.27 -8.26
N ARG A 273 -14.00 21.19 -8.96
CA ARG A 273 -14.13 22.63 -8.60
C ARG A 273 -14.57 22.88 -7.13
N ASN A 274 -15.18 21.90 -6.46
CA ASN A 274 -15.59 21.98 -5.05
C ASN A 274 -14.49 21.51 -4.08
N MET A 275 -13.87 22.46 -3.36
CA MET A 275 -12.84 22.18 -2.34
C MET A 275 -13.34 21.36 -1.12
N LYS A 276 -14.65 21.12 -0.99
CA LYS A 276 -15.24 20.25 0.06
C LYS A 276 -14.77 18.79 -0.07
N GLY A 277 -14.32 18.36 -1.26
CA GLY A 277 -13.83 17.00 -1.48
C GLY A 277 -12.60 16.61 -0.65
N ARG A 278 -11.85 17.58 -0.10
CA ARG A 278 -10.62 17.30 0.67
C ARG A 278 -10.84 16.86 2.13
N THR A 279 -12.08 16.83 2.60
CA THR A 279 -12.43 16.36 3.95
C THR A 279 -13.49 15.26 3.94
N LEU A 280 -14.15 15.04 2.81
CA LEU A 280 -15.15 13.99 2.65
C LEU A 280 -14.48 12.64 2.35
N PRO A 281 -15.14 11.51 2.66
CA PRO A 281 -14.65 10.19 2.30
C PRO A 281 -14.42 10.08 0.80
N ILE A 282 -13.31 9.47 0.44
CA ILE A 282 -12.93 9.18 -0.94
C ILE A 282 -13.22 7.70 -1.19
N ILE A 283 -14.11 7.41 -2.13
CA ILE A 283 -14.36 6.04 -2.59
C ILE A 283 -13.06 5.48 -3.19
N SER A 284 -12.63 4.33 -2.69
CA SER A 284 -11.37 3.70 -3.06
C SER A 284 -11.60 2.29 -3.60
N ALA A 285 -10.95 1.93 -4.71
CA ALA A 285 -11.09 0.61 -5.31
C ALA A 285 -10.40 -0.47 -4.44
N ALA A 286 -9.25 -0.12 -3.87
CA ALA A 286 -8.51 -0.98 -2.96
C ALA A 286 -8.08 -0.24 -1.69
N THR A 287 -7.82 -1.01 -0.62
CA THR A 287 -7.18 -0.54 0.61
C THR A 287 -5.75 -1.09 0.72
N GLY A 288 -4.92 -0.43 1.49
CA GLY A 288 -3.58 -0.90 1.85
C GLY A 288 -3.58 -1.77 3.11
N GLY A 289 -2.45 -1.79 3.81
CA GLY A 289 -2.26 -2.57 5.04
C GLY A 289 -2.89 -1.94 6.30
N ILE A 290 -3.29 -0.67 6.24
CA ILE A 290 -3.76 0.12 7.38
C ILE A 290 -5.22 0.49 7.19
N PHE A 291 -6.13 -0.11 7.97
CA PHE A 291 -7.56 0.17 7.87
C PHE A 291 -8.32 -0.23 9.14
N LEU A 292 -9.48 0.39 9.33
CA LEU A 292 -10.49 0.09 10.34
C LEU A 292 -11.65 -0.67 9.69
N ILE A 293 -12.15 -1.69 10.38
CA ILE A 293 -13.32 -2.49 9.96
C ILE A 293 -14.13 -2.94 11.19
N GLU A 294 -15.44 -3.10 11.05
CA GLU A 294 -16.25 -3.77 12.06
C GLU A 294 -15.87 -5.25 12.17
N LYS A 295 -15.69 -5.76 13.39
CA LYS A 295 -15.29 -7.14 13.66
C LYS A 295 -16.31 -8.14 13.12
N GLU A 296 -17.60 -7.87 13.31
CA GLU A 296 -18.67 -8.73 12.82
C GLU A 296 -18.63 -8.79 11.29
N TRP A 297 -18.57 -7.64 10.62
CA TRP A 297 -18.43 -7.59 9.17
C TRP A 297 -17.18 -8.33 8.65
N PHE A 298 -16.03 -8.18 9.30
CA PHE A 298 -14.83 -8.94 8.95
C PHE A 298 -15.05 -10.46 9.05
N ASN A 299 -15.78 -10.93 10.07
CA ASN A 299 -16.12 -12.34 10.23
C ASN A 299 -17.15 -12.80 9.19
N THR A 300 -18.13 -11.96 8.84
CA THR A 300 -19.10 -12.23 7.76
C THR A 300 -18.39 -12.41 6.42
N LEU A 301 -17.35 -11.61 6.16
CA LEU A 301 -16.45 -11.74 5.01
C LEU A 301 -15.52 -12.98 5.10
N GLY A 302 -15.66 -13.83 6.12
CA GLY A 302 -14.82 -15.01 6.33
C GLY A 302 -13.34 -14.67 6.63
N GLY A 303 -13.07 -13.45 7.09
CA GLY A 303 -11.72 -12.89 7.30
C GLY A 303 -10.85 -12.93 6.06
N PHE A 304 -9.52 -12.93 6.23
CA PHE A 304 -8.60 -13.20 5.12
C PHE A 304 -8.66 -14.68 4.71
N ASP A 305 -8.37 -14.96 3.43
CA ASP A 305 -8.21 -16.33 2.96
C ASP A 305 -7.09 -17.06 3.74
N PRO A 306 -7.42 -18.15 4.48
CA PRO A 306 -6.44 -18.88 5.30
C PRO A 306 -5.36 -19.61 4.48
N GLY A 307 -5.57 -19.76 3.17
CA GLY A 307 -4.58 -20.32 2.24
C GLY A 307 -3.54 -19.32 1.75
N LEU A 308 -3.69 -18.01 2.05
CA LEU A 308 -2.65 -17.04 1.78
C LEU A 308 -1.48 -17.20 2.79
N GLU A 309 -0.26 -17.05 2.30
CA GLU A 309 0.97 -17.32 3.03
C GLU A 309 1.82 -16.06 3.21
N ILE A 310 2.41 -15.87 4.40
CA ILE A 310 3.39 -14.82 4.72
C ILE A 310 2.89 -13.38 4.48
N TRP A 311 2.93 -12.91 3.24
CA TRP A 311 2.65 -11.54 2.84
C TRP A 311 2.30 -11.49 1.35
N GLY A 312 1.43 -10.56 0.95
CA GLY A 312 1.10 -10.27 -0.43
C GLY A 312 -0.29 -10.76 -0.81
N GLY A 313 -1.06 -9.91 -1.48
CA GLY A 313 -2.38 -10.22 -2.02
C GLY A 313 -3.53 -10.07 -1.02
N GLU A 314 -3.27 -10.01 0.28
CA GLU A 314 -4.32 -9.93 1.30
C GLU A 314 -5.11 -8.63 1.25
N SER A 315 -4.44 -7.52 0.92
CA SER A 315 -5.06 -6.20 0.75
C SER A 315 -5.97 -6.16 -0.48
N LEU A 316 -5.53 -6.76 -1.59
CA LEU A 316 -6.33 -6.92 -2.79
C LEU A 316 -7.52 -7.84 -2.55
N GLU A 317 -7.29 -8.99 -1.91
CA GLU A 317 -8.33 -9.98 -1.59
C GLU A 317 -9.48 -9.38 -0.77
N ILE A 318 -9.15 -8.68 0.33
CA ILE A 318 -10.18 -8.07 1.18
C ILE A 318 -10.88 -6.91 0.46
N SER A 319 -10.18 -6.19 -0.42
CA SER A 319 -10.76 -5.10 -1.22
C SER A 319 -11.80 -5.62 -2.21
N LEU A 320 -11.44 -6.62 -3.02
CA LEU A 320 -12.34 -7.25 -3.98
C LEU A 320 -13.55 -7.86 -3.29
N LYS A 321 -13.28 -8.65 -2.24
CA LYS A 321 -14.32 -9.29 -1.44
C LYS A 321 -15.32 -8.28 -0.89
N THR A 322 -14.84 -7.20 -0.27
CA THR A 322 -15.73 -6.21 0.34
C THR A 322 -16.62 -5.55 -0.71
N TRP A 323 -16.06 -5.08 -1.83
CA TRP A 323 -16.85 -4.43 -2.88
C TRP A 323 -17.83 -5.38 -3.58
N MET A 324 -17.35 -6.56 -3.98
CA MET A 324 -18.16 -7.53 -4.71
C MET A 324 -19.25 -8.13 -3.83
N CYS A 325 -19.03 -8.23 -2.51
CA CYS A 325 -19.98 -8.80 -1.56
C CYS A 325 -20.79 -7.75 -0.77
N ASN A 326 -21.13 -6.62 -1.42
CA ASN A 326 -22.08 -5.60 -0.91
C ASN A 326 -21.58 -4.74 0.27
N GLY A 327 -20.27 -4.54 0.39
CA GLY A 327 -19.65 -3.53 1.24
C GLY A 327 -19.06 -2.36 0.44
N SER A 328 -18.26 -1.53 1.11
CA SER A 328 -17.57 -0.41 0.46
C SER A 328 -16.21 -0.11 1.09
N LEU A 329 -15.33 0.56 0.35
CA LEU A 329 -14.04 1.04 0.84
C LEU A 329 -13.96 2.56 0.71
N ALA A 330 -13.51 3.21 1.78
CA ALA A 330 -13.28 4.65 1.77
C ALA A 330 -11.95 5.03 2.42
N ILE A 331 -11.27 6.00 1.80
CA ILE A 331 -10.16 6.72 2.43
C ILE A 331 -10.73 7.97 3.09
N ILE A 332 -10.37 8.19 4.35
CA ILE A 332 -10.88 9.29 5.16
C ILE A 332 -9.78 10.37 5.31
N PRO A 333 -9.84 11.50 4.57
CA PRO A 333 -8.71 12.42 4.46
C PRO A 333 -8.28 13.12 5.75
N CYS A 334 -9.22 13.24 6.70
CA CYS A 334 -8.97 13.82 8.02
C CYS A 334 -8.27 12.85 8.98
N SER A 335 -8.21 11.56 8.65
CA SER A 335 -7.43 10.57 9.37
C SER A 335 -6.04 10.44 8.71
N ARG A 336 -4.97 10.55 9.52
CA ARG A 336 -3.58 10.55 9.07
C ARG A 336 -2.75 9.59 9.90
N VAL A 337 -2.02 8.72 9.22
CA VAL A 337 -1.07 7.78 9.83
C VAL A 337 0.21 7.81 9.01
N GLY A 338 1.35 8.10 9.63
CA GLY A 338 2.64 7.98 8.96
C GLY A 338 3.11 6.54 8.95
N HIS A 339 3.73 6.11 7.86
CA HIS A 339 4.27 4.77 7.70
C HIS A 339 5.69 4.82 7.12
N VAL A 340 6.60 3.98 7.62
CA VAL A 340 7.96 3.86 7.07
C VAL A 340 7.93 2.99 5.82
N PHE A 341 8.00 3.60 4.64
CA PHE A 341 7.98 2.86 3.37
C PHE A 341 9.37 2.36 3.00
N VAL A 342 9.57 1.05 3.12
CA VAL A 342 10.85 0.40 2.83
C VAL A 342 10.90 -0.14 1.41
N LYS A 343 12.07 -0.04 0.76
CA LYS A 343 12.28 -0.51 -0.62
C LYS A 343 12.37 -2.04 -0.76
N LYS A 344 12.68 -2.75 0.32
CA LYS A 344 12.85 -4.21 0.35
C LYS A 344 12.34 -4.77 1.66
N HIS A 345 11.70 -5.94 1.63
CA HIS A 345 11.30 -6.63 2.85
C HIS A 345 12.52 -7.14 3.63
N PRO A 346 12.66 -6.82 4.94
CA PRO A 346 13.81 -7.24 5.76
C PRO A 346 13.72 -8.69 6.25
N TYR A 347 12.60 -9.37 6.02
CA TYR A 347 12.31 -10.72 6.51
C TYR A 347 12.39 -11.77 5.40
N SER A 348 12.73 -13.01 5.79
CA SER A 348 12.88 -14.13 4.85
C SER A 348 11.54 -14.57 4.27
N PHE A 349 11.53 -15.36 3.19
CA PHE A 349 10.34 -16.07 2.73
C PHE A 349 10.69 -17.55 2.71
N PRO A 350 10.11 -18.41 3.57
CA PRO A 350 10.55 -19.81 3.70
C PRO A 350 10.51 -20.60 2.39
N LYS A 351 9.59 -20.25 1.47
CA LYS A 351 9.45 -20.85 0.15
C LYS A 351 9.93 -19.95 -1.00
N GLY A 352 10.68 -18.88 -0.70
CA GLY A 352 11.05 -17.82 -1.64
C GLY A 352 9.94 -16.79 -1.85
N SER A 353 10.32 -15.52 -1.97
CA SER A 353 9.35 -14.40 -2.04
C SER A 353 8.48 -14.47 -3.29
N THR A 354 9.09 -14.76 -4.45
CA THR A 354 8.37 -14.85 -5.72
C THR A 354 7.31 -15.94 -5.68
N ASN A 355 7.69 -17.16 -5.28
CA ASN A 355 6.75 -18.28 -5.21
C ASN A 355 5.61 -17.98 -4.22
N THR A 356 5.92 -17.50 -3.01
CA THR A 356 4.89 -17.17 -2.01
C THR A 356 3.92 -16.08 -2.50
N ILE A 357 4.42 -14.98 -3.05
CA ILE A 357 3.58 -13.86 -3.50
C ILE A 357 2.74 -14.26 -4.72
N MET A 358 3.34 -14.92 -5.73
CA MET A 358 2.62 -15.37 -6.91
C MET A 358 1.57 -16.43 -6.56
N ARG A 359 1.87 -17.32 -5.61
CA ARG A 359 0.92 -18.30 -5.07
C ARG A 359 -0.27 -17.63 -4.40
N ASN A 360 -0.06 -16.53 -3.67
CA ASN A 360 -1.14 -15.73 -3.08
C ASN A 360 -1.96 -15.01 -4.16
N TYR A 361 -1.29 -14.33 -5.10
CA TYR A 361 -1.95 -13.65 -6.21
C TYR A 361 -2.79 -14.60 -7.06
N LYS A 362 -2.28 -15.80 -7.34
CA LYS A 362 -3.05 -16.84 -8.03
C LYS A 362 -4.35 -17.19 -7.30
N ARG A 363 -4.31 -17.37 -5.97
CA ARG A 363 -5.52 -17.63 -5.18
C ARG A 363 -6.54 -16.50 -5.31
N VAL A 364 -6.08 -15.24 -5.23
CA VAL A 364 -6.94 -14.08 -5.42
C VAL A 364 -7.54 -14.06 -6.83
N ALA A 365 -6.71 -14.30 -7.84
CA ALA A 365 -7.09 -14.25 -9.24
C ALA A 365 -8.16 -15.29 -9.58
N GLU A 366 -7.92 -16.55 -9.19
CA GLU A 366 -8.82 -17.66 -9.46
C GLU A 366 -10.19 -17.50 -8.80
N VAL A 367 -10.25 -16.90 -7.62
CA VAL A 367 -11.51 -16.73 -6.88
C VAL A 367 -12.27 -15.49 -7.34
N TRP A 368 -11.57 -14.37 -7.56
CA TRP A 368 -12.24 -13.05 -7.62
C TRP A 368 -12.32 -12.42 -9.00
N LEU A 369 -11.52 -12.85 -9.99
CA LEU A 369 -11.49 -12.18 -11.29
C LEU A 369 -12.41 -12.81 -12.35
N GLY A 370 -12.92 -14.02 -12.12
CA GLY A 370 -13.59 -14.78 -13.19
C GLY A 370 -12.67 -14.92 -14.40
N ASP A 371 -13.17 -14.63 -15.60
CA ASP A 371 -12.39 -14.74 -16.85
C ASP A 371 -11.28 -13.69 -16.97
N TYR A 372 -11.36 -12.58 -16.24
CA TYR A 372 -10.35 -11.50 -16.23
C TYR A 372 -9.01 -11.97 -15.62
N LYS A 373 -8.96 -13.15 -14.98
CA LYS A 373 -7.71 -13.73 -14.48
C LYS A 373 -6.66 -13.95 -15.57
N GLN A 374 -7.07 -14.09 -16.83
CA GLN A 374 -6.14 -14.23 -17.95
C GLN A 374 -5.23 -13.01 -18.13
N TYR A 375 -5.72 -11.80 -17.83
CA TYR A 375 -4.87 -10.61 -17.85
C TYR A 375 -3.76 -10.70 -16.82
N PHE A 376 -4.09 -11.10 -15.60
CA PHE A 376 -3.10 -11.31 -14.56
C PHE A 376 -2.04 -12.32 -15.01
N TYR A 377 -2.44 -13.44 -15.60
CA TYR A 377 -1.50 -14.45 -16.10
C TYR A 377 -0.64 -13.97 -17.28
N ASN A 378 -1.15 -13.07 -18.13
CA ASN A 378 -0.33 -12.47 -19.19
C ASN A 378 0.78 -11.57 -18.64
N TYR A 379 0.49 -10.85 -17.56
CA TYR A 379 1.46 -9.98 -16.88
C TYR A 379 2.42 -10.76 -15.96
N ARG A 380 1.92 -11.85 -15.36
CA ARG A 380 2.64 -12.72 -14.41
C ARG A 380 2.56 -14.18 -14.84
N PRO A 381 3.14 -14.56 -16.00
CA PRO A 381 3.07 -15.94 -16.51
C PRO A 381 3.70 -16.94 -15.54
N GLU A 382 4.62 -16.51 -14.68
CA GLU A 382 5.21 -17.32 -13.61
C GLU A 382 4.19 -17.86 -12.61
N ALA A 383 2.99 -17.27 -12.52
CA ALA A 383 1.92 -17.74 -11.64
C ALA A 383 1.14 -18.94 -12.21
N ILE A 384 1.21 -19.20 -13.52
CA ILE A 384 0.39 -20.24 -14.19
C ILE A 384 0.69 -21.63 -13.63
N ASP A 385 1.96 -21.97 -13.44
CA ASP A 385 2.38 -23.30 -13.02
C ASP A 385 2.41 -23.50 -11.49
N ILE A 386 2.13 -22.45 -10.72
CA ILE A 386 2.16 -22.50 -9.25
C ILE A 386 0.89 -23.18 -8.71
N ASP A 387 1.03 -24.14 -7.81
CA ASP A 387 -0.12 -24.76 -7.15
C ASP A 387 -0.83 -23.76 -6.20
N ALA A 388 -2.09 -23.45 -6.53
CA ALA A 388 -2.94 -22.61 -5.71
C ALA A 388 -3.48 -23.33 -4.47
N GLY A 389 -3.35 -24.66 -4.35
CA GLY A 389 -4.04 -25.48 -3.36
C GLY A 389 -5.56 -25.35 -3.49
N SER A 390 -6.31 -25.89 -2.52
CA SER A 390 -7.78 -25.86 -2.59
C SER A 390 -8.35 -24.43 -2.48
N LEU A 391 -9.31 -24.13 -3.35
CA LEU A 391 -10.08 -22.87 -3.40
C LEU A 391 -11.57 -23.08 -3.09
N ALA A 392 -12.01 -24.32 -2.84
CA ALA A 392 -13.43 -24.67 -2.68
C ALA A 392 -14.14 -23.82 -1.62
N ALA A 393 -13.52 -23.64 -0.45
CA ALA A 393 -14.07 -22.84 0.64
C ALA A 393 -14.14 -21.33 0.34
N ARG A 394 -13.45 -20.84 -0.70
CA ARG A 394 -13.52 -19.44 -1.15
C ARG A 394 -14.63 -19.25 -2.18
N PHE A 395 -14.78 -20.19 -3.11
CA PHE A 395 -15.93 -20.20 -4.03
C PHE A 395 -17.26 -20.35 -3.29
N LEU A 396 -17.34 -21.25 -2.30
CA LEU A 396 -18.56 -21.40 -1.48
C LEU A 396 -18.93 -20.12 -0.73
N LEU A 397 -17.93 -19.37 -0.23
CA LEU A 397 -18.16 -18.08 0.41
C LEU A 397 -18.69 -17.03 -0.58
N GLN A 398 -18.09 -16.95 -1.77
CA GLN A 398 -18.53 -16.03 -2.82
C GLN A 398 -19.98 -16.30 -3.24
N GLN A 399 -20.35 -17.58 -3.37
CA GLN A 399 -21.71 -18.00 -3.70
C GLN A 399 -22.70 -17.72 -2.57
N SER A 400 -22.35 -18.05 -1.32
CA SER A 400 -23.27 -17.89 -0.18
C SER A 400 -23.59 -16.43 0.13
N MET A 401 -22.65 -15.52 -0.16
CA MET A 401 -22.85 -14.08 0.01
C MET A 401 -23.48 -13.38 -1.21
N ASN A 402 -23.79 -14.14 -2.27
CA ASN A 402 -24.30 -13.62 -3.54
C ASN A 402 -23.45 -12.45 -4.07
N CYS A 403 -22.12 -12.64 -4.09
CA CYS A 403 -21.19 -11.60 -4.51
C CYS A 403 -21.33 -11.33 -6.01
N LYS A 404 -21.18 -10.07 -6.38
CA LYS A 404 -21.23 -9.59 -7.76
C LYS A 404 -20.00 -10.06 -8.55
N PRO A 405 -20.09 -10.24 -9.88
CA PRO A 405 -18.95 -10.62 -10.70
C PRO A 405 -17.91 -9.49 -10.81
N PHE A 406 -16.69 -9.84 -11.21
CA PHE A 406 -15.60 -8.86 -11.35
C PHE A 406 -15.87 -7.78 -12.40
N SER A 407 -16.61 -8.10 -13.46
CA SER A 407 -17.08 -7.12 -14.45
C SER A 407 -17.89 -5.99 -13.82
N TRP A 408 -18.72 -6.31 -12.81
CA TRP A 408 -19.43 -5.29 -12.04
C TRP A 408 -18.46 -4.41 -11.24
N TYR A 409 -17.42 -5.02 -10.64
CA TYR A 409 -16.41 -4.28 -9.88
C TYR A 409 -15.66 -3.27 -10.76
N MET A 410 -15.20 -3.66 -11.95
CA MET A 410 -14.53 -2.73 -12.85
C MET A 410 -15.46 -1.59 -13.29
N LYS A 411 -16.69 -1.91 -13.71
CA LYS A 411 -17.66 -0.92 -14.20
C LYS A 411 -18.12 0.08 -13.13
N ASN A 412 -18.29 -0.37 -11.88
CA ASN A 412 -18.95 0.42 -10.84
C ASN A 412 -17.99 0.95 -9.76
N VAL A 413 -16.82 0.32 -9.59
CA VAL A 413 -15.87 0.66 -8.51
C VAL A 413 -14.56 1.18 -9.09
N PHE A 414 -13.96 0.45 -10.03
CA PHE A 414 -12.59 0.74 -10.48
C PHE A 414 -12.49 0.96 -11.99
N GLN A 415 -13.14 2.03 -12.45
CA GLN A 415 -13.19 2.40 -13.88
C GLN A 415 -11.82 2.78 -14.45
N GLU A 416 -10.85 3.14 -13.60
CA GLU A 416 -9.48 3.42 -14.02
C GLU A 416 -8.65 2.16 -14.28
N LEU A 417 -9.10 0.99 -13.82
CA LEU A 417 -8.49 -0.28 -14.22
C LEU A 417 -8.92 -0.60 -15.65
N VAL A 418 -8.09 -0.13 -16.58
CA VAL A 418 -8.32 -0.33 -18.00
C VAL A 418 -8.31 -1.81 -18.32
N ASP A 419 -9.41 -2.32 -18.86
CA ASP A 419 -9.46 -3.64 -19.45
C ASP A 419 -8.53 -3.69 -20.70
N PRO A 420 -7.54 -4.59 -20.75
CA PRO A 420 -6.62 -4.69 -21.88
C PRO A 420 -7.27 -5.17 -23.20
N TYR A 421 -8.41 -5.87 -23.16
CA TYR A 421 -9.25 -6.21 -24.32
C TYR A 421 -10.27 -5.10 -24.65
N GLU A 422 -10.83 -4.30 -23.72
CA GLU A 422 -11.60 -3.08 -24.07
C GLU A 422 -10.68 -1.95 -24.58
N ALA A 423 -9.40 -2.01 -24.23
CA ALA A 423 -8.33 -1.26 -24.87
C ALA A 423 -8.03 -1.75 -26.31
N LYS A 424 -8.63 -2.88 -26.75
CA LYS A 424 -8.52 -3.35 -28.13
C LYS A 424 -9.57 -2.68 -28.99
N VAL A 425 -9.02 -1.82 -29.83
CA VAL A 425 -9.65 -1.41 -31.06
C VAL A 425 -9.03 -2.26 -32.17
N ALA A 426 -9.73 -2.39 -33.29
CA ALA A 426 -9.26 -2.95 -34.56
C ALA A 426 -8.10 -3.98 -34.48
N PHE A 427 -8.41 -5.26 -34.66
CA PHE A 427 -7.42 -6.35 -34.64
C PHE A 427 -7.55 -7.26 -35.86
N GLY A 428 -6.58 -8.17 -36.01
CA GLY A 428 -6.50 -9.07 -37.16
C GLY A 428 -5.73 -8.45 -38.31
N GLN A 429 -6.13 -8.72 -39.54
CA GLN A 429 -5.46 -8.20 -40.73
C GLN A 429 -5.90 -6.76 -41.02
N VAL A 430 -4.95 -5.91 -41.44
CA VAL A 430 -5.23 -4.55 -41.92
C VAL A 430 -5.21 -4.57 -43.45
N LYS A 431 -6.38 -4.44 -44.08
CA LYS A 431 -6.58 -4.74 -45.50
C LYS A 431 -7.10 -3.57 -46.32
N GLN A 432 -6.80 -3.68 -47.61
CA GLN A 432 -7.27 -2.86 -48.72
C GLN A 432 -7.56 -3.79 -49.89
N GLY A 433 -8.85 -4.01 -50.16
CA GLY A 433 -9.28 -5.04 -51.11
C GLY A 433 -8.80 -6.43 -50.69
N ILE A 434 -8.02 -7.08 -51.55
CA ILE A 434 -7.44 -8.42 -51.35
C ILE A 434 -6.01 -8.41 -50.76
N LYS A 435 -5.46 -7.22 -50.48
CA LYS A 435 -4.10 -7.06 -49.96
C LYS A 435 -4.12 -6.57 -48.50
N CYS A 436 -3.11 -6.97 -47.74
CA CYS A 436 -2.97 -6.80 -46.30
C CYS A 436 -1.58 -6.25 -45.94
N LEU A 437 -1.51 -5.51 -44.83
CA LEU A 437 -0.24 -5.15 -44.20
C LEU A 437 0.45 -6.40 -43.66
N GLU A 438 1.70 -6.59 -44.03
CA GLU A 438 2.54 -7.70 -43.58
C GLU A 438 3.82 -7.16 -42.94
N SER A 439 4.11 -7.61 -41.72
CA SER A 439 5.35 -7.33 -41.02
C SER A 439 6.37 -8.42 -41.29
N ASP A 440 7.55 -8.05 -41.78
CA ASP A 440 8.73 -8.93 -41.74
C ASP A 440 9.97 -8.15 -41.30
N ASN A 441 10.65 -8.69 -40.29
CA ASN A 441 11.74 -8.02 -39.57
C ASN A 441 11.41 -6.58 -39.17
N LYS A 442 12.10 -5.58 -39.74
CA LYS A 442 11.90 -4.15 -39.46
C LYS A 442 11.05 -3.44 -40.52
N GLU A 443 10.61 -4.16 -41.54
CA GLU A 443 9.95 -3.63 -42.71
C GLU A 443 8.46 -3.99 -42.72
N VAL A 444 7.70 -3.22 -43.49
CA VAL A 444 6.26 -3.37 -43.63
C VAL A 444 5.90 -3.40 -45.10
N TYR A 445 5.27 -4.49 -45.52
CA TYR A 445 4.91 -4.76 -46.91
C TYR A 445 3.40 -4.72 -47.10
N PHE A 446 2.98 -4.59 -48.36
CA PHE A 446 1.59 -4.68 -48.77
C PHE A 446 1.43 -5.86 -49.73
N LYS A 447 0.95 -7.00 -49.21
CA LYS A 447 0.90 -8.27 -49.95
C LYS A 447 -0.50 -8.87 -49.94
N LEU A 448 -0.74 -9.93 -50.71
CA LEU A 448 -2.01 -10.64 -50.69
C LEU A 448 -2.35 -11.13 -49.28
N CYS A 449 -3.60 -10.93 -48.87
CA CYS A 449 -4.09 -11.42 -47.59
C CYS A 449 -4.07 -12.94 -47.56
N SER A 450 -3.49 -13.52 -46.52
CA SER A 450 -3.57 -14.96 -46.27
C SER A 450 -5.00 -15.37 -45.88
N GLU A 451 -5.47 -16.49 -46.44
CA GLU A 451 -6.77 -17.10 -46.08
C GLU A 451 -6.67 -17.97 -44.81
N VAL A 452 -5.46 -18.31 -44.39
CA VAL A 452 -5.15 -19.04 -43.15
C VAL A 452 -4.49 -18.10 -42.14
N GLU A 453 -4.49 -18.50 -40.86
CA GLU A 453 -3.80 -17.75 -39.81
C GLU A 453 -2.32 -17.57 -40.16
N PHE A 454 -1.92 -16.31 -40.37
CA PHE A 454 -0.56 -15.94 -40.73
C PHE A 454 -0.08 -14.80 -39.84
N PRO A 455 0.74 -15.08 -38.80
CA PRO A 455 1.11 -14.12 -37.77
C PRO A 455 1.70 -12.81 -38.32
N GLN A 456 2.44 -12.88 -39.42
CA GLN A 456 3.07 -11.73 -40.07
C GLN A 456 2.04 -10.71 -40.58
N GLN A 457 0.79 -11.10 -40.82
CA GLN A 457 -0.29 -10.18 -41.22
C GLN A 457 -1.24 -9.84 -40.05
N SER A 458 -0.89 -10.21 -38.82
CA SER A 458 -1.68 -9.93 -37.62
C SER A 458 -1.26 -8.62 -36.96
N TRP A 459 -2.23 -7.73 -36.77
CA TRP A 459 -2.06 -6.42 -36.18
C TRP A 459 -3.09 -6.16 -35.08
N THR A 460 -2.75 -5.29 -34.14
CA THR A 460 -3.65 -4.82 -33.09
C THR A 460 -3.49 -3.31 -32.91
N TYR A 461 -4.60 -2.56 -32.90
CA TYR A 461 -4.61 -1.12 -32.67
C TYR A 461 -5.16 -0.77 -31.29
N SER A 462 -4.43 0.00 -30.49
CA SER A 462 -4.97 0.51 -29.21
C SER A 462 -5.49 1.93 -29.38
N VAL A 463 -6.76 2.20 -29.02
CA VAL A 463 -7.25 3.59 -28.94
C VAL A 463 -6.67 4.36 -27.77
N ILE A 464 -6.30 3.66 -26.70
CA ILE A 464 -5.77 4.28 -25.48
C ILE A 464 -4.31 4.69 -25.71
N SER A 465 -3.46 3.74 -26.08
CA SER A 465 -2.06 4.06 -26.35
C SER A 465 -1.87 4.77 -27.68
N LYS A 466 -2.87 4.69 -28.59
CA LYS A 466 -2.81 5.18 -29.98
C LYS A 466 -1.73 4.47 -30.80
N GLU A 467 -1.36 3.23 -30.48
CA GLU A 467 -0.31 2.51 -31.20
C GLU A 467 -0.89 1.37 -32.04
N LEU A 468 -0.19 1.01 -33.12
CA LEU A 468 -0.50 -0.15 -33.96
C LEU A 468 0.63 -1.17 -33.84
N HIS A 469 0.32 -2.36 -33.33
CA HIS A 469 1.29 -3.39 -32.97
C HIS A 469 1.23 -4.57 -33.94
N ASN A 470 2.38 -5.13 -34.31
CA ASN A 470 2.46 -6.41 -35.02
C ASN A 470 2.36 -7.61 -34.04
N HIS A 471 2.42 -8.82 -34.56
CA HIS A 471 2.44 -10.08 -33.78
C HIS A 471 3.61 -10.19 -32.77
N LYS A 472 4.70 -9.43 -32.94
CA LYS A 472 5.86 -9.39 -32.03
C LYS A 472 5.79 -8.25 -31.02
N GLN A 473 4.67 -7.51 -30.94
CA GLN A 473 4.51 -6.34 -30.08
C GLN A 473 5.48 -5.18 -30.41
N GLU A 474 5.87 -5.07 -31.66
CA GLU A 474 6.60 -3.92 -32.20
C GLU A 474 5.62 -2.90 -32.76
N CYS A 475 5.94 -1.61 -32.61
CA CYS A 475 5.08 -0.51 -32.99
C CYS A 475 5.36 -0.07 -34.43
N LEU A 476 4.29 0.10 -35.20
CA LEU A 476 4.33 0.80 -36.48
C LEU A 476 4.79 2.24 -36.22
N THR A 477 5.94 2.59 -36.74
CA THR A 477 6.60 3.88 -36.53
C THR A 477 6.79 4.55 -37.88
N HIS A 478 6.47 5.84 -37.98
CA HIS A 478 6.84 6.58 -39.17
C HIS A 478 8.13 7.37 -38.97
N ASP A 479 8.95 7.43 -40.01
CA ASP A 479 10.08 8.34 -40.11
C ASP A 479 9.94 9.11 -41.43
N LYS A 480 9.58 10.39 -41.32
CA LYS A 480 9.18 11.23 -42.45
C LYS A 480 8.06 10.56 -43.26
N HIS A 481 8.37 10.09 -44.48
CA HIS A 481 7.43 9.45 -45.39
C HIS A 481 7.45 7.92 -45.34
N LEU A 482 8.40 7.32 -44.62
CA LEU A 482 8.58 5.88 -44.54
C LEU A 482 7.92 5.30 -43.29
N VAL A 483 7.61 4.02 -43.34
CA VAL A 483 7.02 3.27 -42.24
C VAL A 483 7.92 2.09 -41.90
N ILE A 484 8.27 1.96 -40.63
CA ILE A 484 9.18 0.93 -40.11
C ILE A 484 8.63 0.33 -38.81
N LEU A 485 9.13 -0.84 -38.45
CA LEU A 485 8.85 -1.47 -37.15
C LEU A 485 9.97 -1.17 -36.16
N MET A 486 9.58 -0.68 -34.98
CA MET A 486 10.50 -0.40 -33.88
C MET A 486 9.89 -0.87 -32.56
N LYS A 487 10.73 -1.05 -31.55
CA LYS A 487 10.26 -1.24 -30.18
C LYS A 487 9.36 -0.07 -29.76
N CYS A 488 8.26 -0.38 -29.11
CA CYS A 488 7.33 0.60 -28.58
C CYS A 488 8.01 1.40 -27.46
N VAL A 489 8.18 2.71 -27.67
CA VAL A 489 8.79 3.66 -26.72
C VAL A 489 7.85 4.82 -26.39
N GLY A 490 6.63 4.82 -26.95
CA GLY A 490 5.62 5.85 -26.68
C GLY A 490 5.89 7.19 -27.38
N SER A 491 6.80 7.22 -28.36
CA SER A 491 7.09 8.42 -29.16
C SER A 491 5.87 8.86 -29.97
N THR A 492 5.74 10.15 -30.27
CA THR A 492 4.65 10.69 -31.10
C THR A 492 4.63 10.09 -32.51
N PHE A 493 5.78 9.71 -33.05
CA PHE A 493 5.91 8.99 -34.34
C PHE A 493 5.33 7.57 -34.34
N GLN A 494 5.02 7.02 -33.16
CA GLN A 494 4.37 5.73 -32.97
C GLN A 494 2.87 5.87 -32.71
N LYS A 495 2.37 7.12 -32.65
CA LYS A 495 0.98 7.42 -32.30
C LYS A 495 0.14 7.67 -33.54
N TRP A 496 -0.88 6.85 -33.69
CA TRP A 496 -1.84 6.83 -34.77
C TRP A 496 -3.25 7.11 -34.23
N ILE A 497 -3.98 7.98 -34.91
CA ILE A 497 -5.39 8.28 -34.68
C ILE A 497 -6.19 7.63 -35.80
N ARG A 498 -7.03 6.68 -35.43
CA ARG A 498 -8.01 6.09 -36.35
C ARG A 498 -9.29 6.92 -36.40
N ARG A 499 -9.74 7.28 -37.61
CA ARG A 499 -11.05 7.93 -37.85
C ARG A 499 -11.74 7.26 -39.05
N GLY A 500 -12.77 6.47 -38.78
CA GLY A 500 -13.36 5.58 -39.77
C GLY A 500 -12.31 4.63 -40.34
N MET A 501 -12.16 4.60 -41.66
CA MET A 501 -11.15 3.77 -42.33
C MET A 501 -9.77 4.44 -42.43
N ARG A 502 -9.55 5.65 -41.90
CA ARG A 502 -8.24 6.32 -41.98
C ARG A 502 -7.40 6.08 -40.74
N ILE A 503 -6.10 5.88 -40.94
CA ILE A 503 -5.08 5.79 -39.90
C ILE A 503 -4.14 6.99 -40.06
N LYS A 504 -4.17 7.92 -39.10
CA LYS A 504 -3.53 9.24 -39.20
C LYS A 504 -2.44 9.40 -38.13
N SER A 505 -1.27 9.93 -38.47
CA SER A 505 -0.27 10.32 -37.45
C SER A 505 -0.78 11.49 -36.58
N ILE A 506 -0.37 11.52 -35.30
CA ILE A 506 -0.78 12.57 -34.36
C ILE A 506 -0.11 13.93 -34.65
N ASP A 507 1.14 13.94 -35.12
CA ASP A 507 1.98 15.16 -35.15
C ASP A 507 1.96 15.93 -36.48
N GLU A 508 1.69 15.28 -37.64
CA GLU A 508 2.04 15.88 -38.94
C GLU A 508 0.92 15.91 -40.00
N TYR A 509 -0.34 15.67 -39.64
CA TYR A 509 -1.46 15.53 -40.60
C TYR A 509 -1.26 14.49 -41.71
N LEU A 510 -0.33 13.54 -41.50
CA LEU A 510 -0.04 12.47 -42.45
C LEU A 510 -0.96 11.26 -42.19
N CYS A 511 -1.32 10.55 -43.25
CA CYS A 511 -2.12 9.34 -43.26
C CYS A 511 -1.30 8.18 -43.83
N LEU A 512 -1.48 6.99 -43.26
CA LEU A 512 -0.94 5.75 -43.81
C LEU A 512 -1.51 5.53 -45.22
N GLU A 513 -0.64 5.28 -46.19
CA GLU A 513 -1.01 5.16 -47.59
C GLU A 513 -0.30 3.99 -48.26
N SER A 514 -1.05 3.20 -49.02
CA SER A 514 -0.50 2.25 -49.97
C SER A 514 -0.15 2.93 -51.28
N LYS A 515 0.95 2.49 -51.89
CA LYS A 515 1.34 2.90 -53.22
C LYS A 515 1.69 1.67 -54.03
N GLU A 516 0.85 1.36 -55.02
CA GLU A 516 1.13 0.30 -55.98
C GLU A 516 2.13 0.80 -57.02
N MET A 517 3.18 0.01 -57.26
CA MET A 517 4.18 0.25 -58.32
C MET A 517 4.33 -1.03 -59.17
N PRO A 518 4.91 -0.95 -60.38
CA PRO A 518 5.04 -2.10 -61.27
C PRO A 518 5.85 -3.28 -60.68
N ASP A 519 6.82 -2.99 -59.81
CA ASP A 519 7.78 -3.99 -59.30
C ASP A 519 7.53 -4.38 -57.83
N GLU A 520 7.05 -3.47 -56.99
CA GLU A 520 6.83 -3.71 -55.56
C GLU A 520 5.84 -2.71 -54.94
N ASP A 521 4.90 -3.18 -54.12
CA ASP A 521 3.96 -2.31 -53.42
C ASP A 521 4.57 -1.77 -52.11
N TYR A 522 4.44 -0.46 -51.89
CA TYR A 522 5.00 0.20 -50.72
C TYR A 522 3.93 0.73 -49.78
N ILE A 523 4.29 0.79 -48.49
CA ILE A 523 3.54 1.48 -47.45
C ILE A 523 4.30 2.74 -47.04
N LEU A 524 3.61 3.88 -47.13
CA LEU A 524 4.18 5.19 -46.88
C LEU A 524 3.26 6.01 -45.99
N VAL A 525 3.73 7.18 -45.56
CA VAL A 525 2.89 8.20 -44.92
C VAL A 525 2.87 9.47 -45.76
N GLN A 526 1.68 9.91 -46.11
CA GLN A 526 1.43 11.03 -47.03
C GLN A 526 0.38 11.99 -46.45
N PRO A 527 0.31 13.26 -46.91
CA PRO A 527 -0.75 14.17 -46.47
C PRO A 527 -2.14 13.55 -46.63
N CYS A 528 -2.98 13.67 -45.60
CA CYS A 528 -4.31 13.07 -45.61
C CYS A 528 -5.21 13.66 -46.71
N ARG A 529 -5.80 12.80 -47.56
CA ARG A 529 -6.68 13.17 -48.67
C ARG A 529 -8.09 12.61 -48.49
N LYS A 530 -9.10 13.48 -48.65
CA LYS A 530 -10.51 13.19 -48.32
C LYS A 530 -11.15 12.08 -49.16
N TYR A 531 -10.63 11.76 -50.34
CA TYR A 531 -11.20 10.74 -51.22
C TYR A 531 -10.17 9.71 -51.70
N ALA A 532 -8.96 9.69 -51.12
CA ALA A 532 -7.95 8.70 -51.47
C ALA A 532 -8.35 7.32 -50.93
N ILE A 533 -8.57 6.35 -51.84
CA ILE A 533 -8.86 4.95 -51.50
C ILE A 533 -7.61 4.29 -50.91
N THR A 534 -6.44 4.65 -51.42
CA THR A 534 -5.11 4.23 -50.94
C THR A 534 -4.84 4.58 -49.49
N GLN A 535 -5.63 5.46 -48.87
CA GLN A 535 -5.54 5.84 -47.44
C GLN A 535 -6.66 5.24 -46.58
N GLN A 536 -7.47 4.34 -47.12
CA GLN A 536 -8.57 3.68 -46.41
C GLN A 536 -8.20 2.25 -46.07
N TRP A 537 -8.16 1.93 -44.78
CA TRP A 537 -7.73 0.67 -44.21
C TRP A 537 -8.88 0.05 -43.42
N ARG A 538 -9.10 -1.24 -43.62
CA ARG A 538 -10.10 -2.02 -42.89
C ARG A 538 -9.41 -3.07 -42.02
N PHE A 539 -9.85 -3.22 -40.79
CA PHE A 539 -9.44 -4.35 -39.96
C PHE A 539 -10.40 -5.52 -40.16
N THR A 540 -9.91 -6.76 -40.05
CA THR A 540 -10.78 -7.95 -40.13
C THR A 540 -11.59 -8.16 -38.86
N GLY A 541 -11.07 -7.77 -37.70
CA GLY A 541 -11.80 -7.72 -36.43
C GLY A 541 -11.93 -6.29 -35.93
N GLU A 542 -13.15 -5.91 -35.54
CA GLU A 542 -13.42 -4.63 -34.89
C GLU A 542 -14.48 -4.84 -33.82
N VAL A 543 -14.18 -4.43 -32.59
CA VAL A 543 -15.17 -4.39 -31.50
C VAL A 543 -15.65 -2.95 -31.45
N GLU A 544 -16.90 -2.73 -31.83
CA GLU A 544 -17.56 -1.46 -31.53
C GLU A 544 -17.75 -1.37 -30.02
N VAL A 545 -17.26 -0.28 -29.42
CA VAL A 545 -17.68 0.10 -28.07
C VAL A 545 -19.13 0.56 -28.18
N MET A 546 -20.07 -0.37 -28.13
CA MET A 546 -21.48 -0.06 -27.94
C MET A 546 -21.76 0.06 -26.44
N GLU A 547 -22.20 1.24 -26.01
CA GLU A 547 -22.55 1.53 -24.61
C GLU A 547 -23.67 0.65 -24.03
N ASN A 548 -24.34 -0.20 -24.81
CA ASN A 548 -25.36 -1.12 -24.33
C ASN A 548 -25.47 -2.33 -25.26
N MET A 549 -25.04 -3.53 -24.83
CA MET A 549 -25.65 -4.79 -25.26
C MET A 549 -25.33 -5.94 -24.29
N ASP A 550 -26.36 -6.71 -23.98
CA ASP A 550 -26.40 -7.82 -23.01
C ASP A 550 -25.83 -9.10 -23.67
N VAL A 551 -24.97 -9.82 -22.93
CA VAL A 551 -24.15 -10.94 -23.43
C VAL A 551 -24.97 -12.23 -23.63
N ARG A 552 -26.30 -12.17 -23.48
CA ARG A 552 -27.17 -13.34 -23.63
C ARG A 552 -27.60 -13.62 -25.08
N ASP A 553 -27.37 -12.70 -26.00
CA ASP A 553 -27.80 -12.85 -27.40
C ASP A 553 -26.71 -13.38 -28.34
N ILE A 554 -25.56 -13.88 -27.82
CA ILE A 554 -24.42 -14.35 -28.63
C ILE A 554 -23.98 -15.79 -28.30
N ILE A 555 -24.69 -16.53 -27.43
CA ILE A 555 -24.44 -17.97 -27.22
C ILE A 555 -25.52 -18.81 -27.90
#